data_AF-A0A2H9MLB0-F1
#
_entry.id   AF-A0A2H9MLB0-F1
#
_cell.length_a   1.000
_cell.length_b   1.000
_cell.length_c   1.000
_cell.angle_alpha   90.00
_cell.angle_beta   90.00
_cell.angle_gamma   90.00
#
_symmetry.space_group_name_H-M   'P 1'
#
loop_
_entity.id
_entity.type
_entity.pdbx_description
1 polymer ?
#
loop_
_entity_poly.entity_id
_entity_poly.type
_entity_poly.pdbx_seq_one_letter_code
_entity_poly.pdbx_strand_id
1 'polypeptide(L)'
;MIQKTMRDVKISQKISITNFVKILRGKPSRIVISESILRQCKGLRLMVDTLSATYDASVPPVIEILKRGGETKIIKQDWMDPYIRTIVGHSPDVDDMLMIKLIDANAISSKKALPISELNQTEIKLLPKMKEQERIIITENLKVYLTKPGMKIAEGAKKMYE
;
A
#
# COMPACT_ATOMS: atom_id res chain seq x y z
N MET A 1 1.64 17.14 14.03
CA MET A 1 0.84 18.29 13.56
C MET A 1 0.87 18.31 12.03
N ILE A 2 -0.29 18.26 11.36
CA ILE A 2 -0.38 18.34 9.89
C ILE A 2 -0.66 19.80 9.53
N GLN A 3 0.31 20.49 8.92
CA GLN A 3 0.05 21.80 8.30
C GLN A 3 -0.39 21.56 6.85
N LYS A 4 -1.58 22.08 6.50
CA LYS A 4 -2.11 22.10 5.14
C LYS A 4 -2.00 23.54 4.63
N THR A 5 -1.15 23.77 3.65
CA THR A 5 -1.07 25.05 2.95
C THR A 5 -1.30 24.71 1.48
N MET A 6 -2.47 25.10 0.97
CA MET A 6 -2.95 24.90 -0.41
C MET A 6 -2.34 23.69 -1.16
N ARG A 7 -2.98 22.52 -1.01
CA ARG A 7 -2.64 21.20 -1.64
C ARG A 7 -1.32 20.54 -1.21
N ASP A 8 -0.46 21.19 -0.45
CA ASP A 8 0.77 20.57 0.09
C ASP A 8 0.55 19.99 1.49
N VAL A 9 1.14 18.81 1.75
CA VAL A 9 1.05 18.10 3.04
C VAL A 9 2.44 17.78 3.58
N LYS A 10 2.72 18.24 4.80
CA LYS A 10 3.95 17.91 5.54
C LYS A 10 3.67 16.89 6.65
N ILE A 11 4.39 15.77 6.62
CA ILE A 11 4.34 14.71 7.61
C ILE A 11 5.58 14.81 8.49
N SER A 12 5.41 15.38 9.69
CA SER A 12 6.49 15.65 10.66
C SER A 12 6.54 14.67 11.82
N GLN A 13 5.58 13.73 11.89
CA GLN A 13 5.48 12.72 12.94
C GLN A 13 5.06 11.38 12.34
N LYS A 14 5.31 10.29 13.07
CA LYS A 14 4.79 8.96 12.72
C LYS A 14 3.28 9.03 12.58
N ILE A 15 2.75 8.58 11.43
CA ILE A 15 1.31 8.49 11.19
C ILE A 15 0.90 7.04 10.95
N SER A 16 -0.32 6.70 11.37
CA SER A 16 -0.91 5.41 11.04
C SER A 16 -1.16 5.32 9.53
N ILE A 17 -1.16 4.09 9.01
CA ILE A 17 -1.47 3.81 7.60
C ILE A 17 -2.83 4.43 7.23
N THR A 18 -3.86 4.24 8.06
CA THR A 18 -5.20 4.80 7.83
C THR A 18 -5.18 6.33 7.67
N ASN A 19 -4.37 7.04 8.45
CA ASN A 19 -4.24 8.49 8.33
C ASN A 19 -3.46 8.90 7.08
N PHE A 20 -2.45 8.12 6.69
CA PHE A 20 -1.73 8.34 5.43
C PHE A 20 -2.66 8.16 4.22
N VAL A 21 -3.46 7.09 4.20
CA VAL A 21 -4.47 6.85 3.16
C VAL A 21 -5.47 8.01 3.06
N LYS A 22 -5.94 8.52 4.21
CA LYS A 22 -6.83 9.71 4.24
C LYS A 22 -6.17 10.96 3.65
N ILE A 23 -4.87 11.18 3.92
CA ILE A 23 -4.09 12.27 3.31
C ILE A 23 -4.07 12.11 1.78
N LEU A 24 -3.75 10.91 1.31
CA LEU A 24 -3.66 10.62 -0.13
C LEU A 24 -5.00 10.80 -0.86
N ARG A 25 -6.11 10.37 -0.25
CA ARG A 25 -7.48 10.58 -0.75
C ARG A 25 -7.83 12.06 -0.93
N GLY A 26 -7.19 12.94 -0.15
CA GLY A 26 -7.31 14.40 -0.30
C GLY A 26 -6.61 14.97 -1.53
N LYS A 27 -6.01 14.12 -2.37
CA LYS A 27 -5.29 14.47 -3.60
C LYS A 27 -4.28 15.64 -3.43
N PRO A 28 -3.34 15.57 -2.47
CA PRO A 28 -2.29 16.59 -2.35
C PRO A 28 -1.47 16.75 -3.65
N SER A 29 -0.99 17.96 -3.93
CA SER A 29 0.00 18.21 -4.98
C SER A 29 1.41 17.79 -4.56
N ARG A 30 1.71 17.89 -3.26
CA ARG A 30 3.03 17.57 -2.70
C ARG A 30 2.91 16.90 -1.34
N ILE A 31 3.77 15.92 -1.09
CA ILE A 31 3.92 15.25 0.20
C ILE A 31 5.37 15.39 0.64
N VAL A 32 5.60 16.06 1.77
CA VAL A 32 6.92 16.24 2.37
C VAL A 32 7.02 15.34 3.60
N ILE A 33 7.97 14.42 3.60
CA ILE A 33 8.15 13.43 4.68
C ILE A 33 9.65 13.26 4.99
N SER A 34 10.03 13.10 6.26
CA SER A 34 11.43 12.78 6.56
C SER A 34 11.74 11.31 6.34
N GLU A 35 12.97 10.99 5.95
CA GLU A 35 13.43 9.60 5.77
C GLU A 35 13.23 8.77 7.05
N SER A 36 13.47 9.37 8.22
CA SER A 36 13.29 8.71 9.52
C SER A 36 11.83 8.31 9.78
N ILE A 37 10.86 9.14 9.38
CA ILE A 37 9.44 8.83 9.51
C ILE A 37 9.06 7.77 8.48
N LEU A 38 9.57 7.91 7.24
CA LEU A 38 9.31 6.95 6.17
C LEU A 38 9.77 5.54 6.55
N ARG A 39 10.97 5.42 7.14
CA ARG A 39 11.53 4.16 7.66
C ARG A 39 10.69 3.55 8.78
N GLN A 40 9.99 4.38 9.56
CA GLN A 40 9.13 3.93 10.66
C GLN A 40 7.70 3.61 10.22
N CYS A 41 7.31 4.02 9.00
CA CYS A 41 6.02 3.73 8.42
C CYS A 41 6.02 2.29 7.88
N LYS A 42 5.63 1.34 8.75
CA LYS A 42 5.20 0.00 8.29
C LYS A 42 3.98 0.16 7.38
N GLY A 43 3.94 -0.54 6.25
CA GLY A 43 2.84 -0.47 5.28
C GLY A 43 2.91 0.69 4.29
N LEU A 44 4.11 1.11 3.89
CA LEU A 44 4.29 2.08 2.80
C LEU A 44 3.63 1.63 1.49
N ARG A 45 3.50 0.30 1.31
CA ARG A 45 2.75 -0.33 0.23
C ARG A 45 1.31 0.19 0.13
N LEU A 46 0.59 0.31 1.25
CA LEU A 46 -0.77 0.88 1.27
C LEU A 46 -0.83 2.35 0.83
N MET A 47 0.30 3.04 0.94
CA MET A 47 0.47 4.40 0.46
C MET A 47 0.62 4.41 -1.07
N VAL A 48 1.46 3.53 -1.62
CA VAL A 48 1.59 3.29 -3.07
C VAL A 48 0.27 2.81 -3.69
N ASP A 49 -0.44 1.93 -2.98
CA ASP A 49 -1.73 1.36 -3.37
C ASP A 49 -2.83 2.43 -3.43
N THR A 50 -2.91 3.29 -2.41
CA THR A 50 -3.90 4.36 -2.37
C THR A 50 -3.60 5.39 -3.44
N LEU A 51 -2.34 5.66 -3.76
CA LEU A 51 -1.98 6.57 -4.84
C LEU A 51 -2.38 6.03 -6.20
N SER A 52 -2.05 4.77 -6.49
CA SER A 52 -2.41 4.11 -7.76
C SER A 52 -3.93 3.95 -7.93
N ALA A 53 -4.68 3.90 -6.83
CA ALA A 53 -6.14 3.86 -6.85
C ALA A 53 -6.81 5.25 -6.88
N THR A 54 -6.17 6.28 -6.33
CA THR A 54 -6.76 7.62 -6.12
C THR A 54 -6.38 8.60 -7.23
N TYR A 55 -5.18 8.48 -7.79
CA TYR A 55 -4.67 9.36 -8.83
C TYR A 55 -4.73 8.64 -10.16
N ASP A 56 -5.40 9.25 -11.15
CA ASP A 56 -5.18 8.87 -12.54
C ASP A 56 -3.71 9.11 -12.87
N ALA A 57 -3.13 8.24 -13.72
CA ALA A 57 -1.72 8.26 -14.10
C ALA A 57 -1.22 9.63 -14.62
N SER A 58 -2.14 10.55 -14.91
CA SER A 58 -1.89 11.89 -15.44
C SER A 58 -1.43 12.94 -14.41
N VAL A 59 -1.76 12.85 -13.10
CA VAL A 59 -1.38 13.91 -12.12
C VAL A 59 -1.09 13.42 -10.69
N PRO A 60 -0.08 12.57 -10.46
CA PRO A 60 0.31 12.13 -9.12
C PRO A 60 1.09 13.20 -8.32
N PRO A 61 1.15 13.06 -6.98
CA PRO A 61 1.81 14.04 -6.12
C PRO A 61 3.33 14.00 -6.26
N VAL A 62 3.98 15.16 -6.06
CA VAL A 62 5.42 15.24 -5.85
C VAL A 62 5.75 14.79 -4.44
N ILE A 63 6.71 13.90 -4.29
CA ILE A 63 7.10 13.34 -2.99
C ILE A 63 8.50 13.84 -2.67
N GLU A 64 8.64 14.43 -1.50
CA GLU A 64 9.90 15.00 -1.06
C GLU A 64 10.34 14.31 0.21
N ILE A 65 11.48 13.63 0.13
CA ILE A 65 12.09 12.91 1.23
C ILE A 65 13.21 13.76 1.82
N LEU A 66 12.97 14.28 3.03
CA LEU A 66 13.94 15.06 3.77
C LEU A 66 14.93 14.14 4.50
N LYS A 67 16.21 14.21 4.14
CA LYS A 67 17.30 13.52 4.84
C LYS A 67 17.93 14.41 5.90
N ARG A 68 18.16 13.90 7.10
CA ARG A 68 18.82 14.67 8.17
C ARG A 68 20.29 14.87 7.80
N GLY A 69 20.71 16.12 7.60
CA GLY A 69 22.11 16.47 7.29
C GLY A 69 22.57 16.12 5.88
N GLY A 70 21.64 15.90 4.94
CA GLY A 70 21.95 15.59 3.55
C GLY A 70 20.99 16.27 2.58
N GLU A 71 21.19 16.04 1.28
CA GLU A 71 20.33 16.59 0.24
C GLU A 71 18.91 15.99 0.29
N THR A 72 17.93 16.86 0.09
CA THR A 72 16.54 16.47 -0.06
C THR A 72 16.35 15.72 -1.38
N LYS A 73 15.77 14.51 -1.33
CA LYS A 73 15.47 13.78 -2.55
C LYS A 73 14.02 14.03 -2.97
N ILE A 74 13.85 14.56 -4.18
CA ILE A 74 12.54 14.79 -4.79
C ILE A 74 12.25 13.61 -5.71
N ILE A 75 11.22 12.86 -5.38
CA ILE A 75 10.73 11.73 -6.17
C ILE A 75 9.46 12.18 -6.86
N LYS A 76 9.56 12.31 -8.18
CA LYS A 76 8.41 12.54 -9.03
C LYS A 76 7.90 11.17 -9.45
N GLN A 77 6.62 10.92 -9.19
CA GLN A 77 5.86 9.86 -9.84
C GLN A 77 6.13 8.41 -9.47
N ASP A 78 7.24 8.05 -8.85
CA ASP A 78 7.54 6.63 -8.66
C ASP A 78 7.80 6.27 -7.20
N TRP A 79 6.78 5.86 -6.45
CA TRP A 79 7.02 5.24 -5.15
C TRP A 79 7.64 3.84 -5.27
N MET A 80 7.79 3.32 -6.49
CA MET A 80 8.63 2.17 -6.78
C MET A 80 10.10 2.57 -7.01
N ASP A 81 10.45 3.86 -6.89
CA ASP A 81 11.83 4.36 -6.93
C ASP A 81 12.70 3.49 -6.00
N PRO A 82 13.80 2.91 -6.53
CA PRO A 82 14.69 2.06 -5.76
C PRO A 82 15.11 2.66 -4.41
N TYR A 83 15.21 3.98 -4.32
CA TYR A 83 15.52 4.68 -3.08
C TYR A 83 14.42 4.53 -2.03
N ILE A 84 13.16 4.65 -2.41
CA ILE A 84 12.05 4.41 -1.47
C ILE A 84 12.10 2.96 -1.01
N ARG A 85 12.32 2.00 -1.93
CA ARG A 85 12.46 0.57 -1.59
C ARG A 85 13.60 0.32 -0.60
N THR A 86 14.74 0.99 -0.75
CA THR A 86 15.87 0.88 0.19
C THR A 86 15.57 1.44 1.58
N ILE A 87 14.65 2.40 1.71
CA ILE A 87 14.27 3.00 2.99
C ILE A 87 13.24 2.15 3.74
N VAL A 88 12.30 1.55 3.01
CA VAL A 88 11.15 0.85 3.63
C VAL A 88 11.35 -0.65 3.83
N GLY A 89 12.38 -1.22 3.22
CA GLY A 89 12.70 -2.65 3.32
C GLY A 89 12.15 -3.46 2.15
N HIS A 90 12.69 -4.67 1.97
CA HIS A 90 12.45 -5.54 0.81
C HIS A 90 11.61 -6.78 1.16
N SER A 91 11.23 -6.96 2.42
CA SER A 91 10.50 -8.15 2.86
C SER A 91 9.00 -7.87 2.85
N PRO A 92 8.19 -8.62 2.08
CA PRO A 92 6.74 -8.49 2.10
C PRO A 92 6.18 -8.83 3.48
N ASP A 93 5.23 -8.02 3.95
CA ASP A 93 4.44 -8.37 5.13
C ASP A 93 3.52 -9.58 4.81
N VAL A 94 3.02 -10.27 5.84
CA VAL A 94 2.23 -11.51 5.64
C VAL A 94 0.93 -11.26 4.86
N ASP A 95 0.32 -10.08 4.98
CA ASP A 95 -0.83 -9.69 4.17
C ASP A 95 -0.48 -9.37 2.71
N ASP A 96 0.75 -8.91 2.44
CA ASP A 96 1.30 -8.74 1.11
C ASP A 96 1.45 -10.11 0.43
N MET A 97 2.09 -11.05 1.15
CA MET A 97 2.29 -12.42 0.68
C MET A 97 0.97 -13.12 0.36
N LEU A 98 -0.05 -12.95 1.20
CA LEU A 98 -1.37 -13.53 0.94
C LEU A 98 -2.02 -12.91 -0.30
N MET A 99 -1.90 -11.60 -0.51
CA MET A 99 -2.47 -10.96 -1.70
C MET A 99 -1.73 -11.36 -2.98
N ILE A 100 -0.40 -11.48 -2.93
CA ILE A 100 0.42 -11.98 -4.04
C ILE A 100 0.02 -13.42 -4.36
N LYS A 101 -0.10 -14.28 -3.34
CA LYS A 101 -0.57 -15.65 -3.50
C LYS A 101 -1.95 -15.73 -4.17
N LEU A 102 -2.89 -14.87 -3.77
CA LEU A 102 -4.23 -14.83 -4.36
C LEU A 102 -4.23 -14.34 -5.81
N ILE A 103 -3.41 -13.33 -6.15
CA ILE A 103 -3.33 -12.84 -7.54
C ILE A 103 -2.62 -13.85 -8.45
N ASP A 104 -1.59 -14.53 -7.95
CA ASP A 104 -0.87 -15.59 -8.68
C ASP A 104 -1.75 -16.81 -8.92
N ALA A 105 -2.59 -17.16 -7.95
CA ALA A 105 -3.62 -18.18 -8.10
C ALA A 105 -4.79 -17.76 -9.00
N ASN A 106 -4.79 -16.53 -9.55
CA ASN A 106 -5.88 -15.96 -10.34
C ASN A 106 -7.22 -15.96 -9.57
N ALA A 107 -7.16 -15.82 -8.24
CA ALA A 107 -8.30 -15.80 -7.35
C ALA A 107 -8.96 -14.41 -7.35
N ILE A 108 -9.57 -14.06 -8.49
CA ILE A 108 -10.16 -12.74 -8.76
C ILE A 108 -11.69 -12.77 -8.96
N SER A 109 -12.30 -13.94 -8.80
CA SER A 109 -13.75 -14.11 -8.90
C SER A 109 -14.21 -15.32 -8.10
N SER A 110 -15.50 -15.40 -7.77
CA SER A 110 -16.08 -16.56 -7.06
C SER A 110 -15.79 -17.91 -7.76
N LYS A 111 -15.79 -17.93 -9.10
CA LYS A 111 -15.48 -19.13 -9.89
C LYS A 111 -14.03 -19.57 -9.79
N LYS A 112 -13.11 -18.62 -9.59
CA LYS A 112 -11.67 -18.86 -9.46
C LYS A 112 -11.17 -18.73 -8.02
N ALA A 113 -12.08 -18.69 -7.04
CA ALA A 113 -11.71 -18.43 -5.66
C ALA A 113 -10.85 -19.57 -5.10
N LEU A 114 -9.83 -19.18 -4.32
CA LEU A 114 -8.91 -20.10 -3.67
C LEU A 114 -9.57 -20.70 -2.43
N PRO A 115 -9.60 -22.03 -2.24
CA PRO A 115 -10.06 -22.65 -1.00
C PRO A 115 -9.27 -22.16 0.21
N ILE A 116 -9.96 -21.84 1.31
CA ILE A 116 -9.29 -21.43 2.58
C ILE A 116 -8.37 -22.54 3.11
N SER A 117 -8.67 -23.81 2.79
CA SER A 117 -7.82 -24.96 3.13
C SER A 117 -6.42 -24.92 2.51
N GLU A 118 -6.20 -24.13 1.45
CA GLU A 118 -4.89 -23.93 0.83
C GLU A 118 -4.08 -22.81 1.52
N LEU A 119 -4.64 -22.19 2.55
CA LEU A 119 -4.00 -21.15 3.34
C LEU A 119 -3.42 -21.71 4.64
N ASN A 120 -2.30 -21.14 5.08
CA ASN A 120 -1.73 -21.47 6.38
C ASN A 120 -2.49 -20.73 7.51
N GLN A 121 -2.26 -21.13 8.77
CA GLN A 121 -2.97 -20.54 9.92
C GLN A 121 -2.76 -19.02 10.05
N THR A 122 -1.59 -18.51 9.70
CA THR A 122 -1.29 -17.07 9.78
C THR A 122 -2.09 -16.31 8.74
N GLU A 123 -2.16 -16.83 7.51
CA GLU A 123 -2.97 -16.28 6.41
C GLU A 123 -4.46 -16.31 6.76
N ILE A 124 -4.96 -17.41 7.32
CA ILE A 124 -6.37 -17.54 7.73
C ILE A 124 -6.75 -16.49 8.78
N LYS A 125 -5.87 -16.22 9.75
CA LYS A 125 -6.10 -15.19 10.77
C LYS A 125 -6.21 -13.77 10.21
N LEU A 126 -5.68 -13.51 9.00
CA LEU A 126 -5.75 -12.20 8.35
C LEU A 126 -7.05 -11.98 7.58
N LEU A 127 -7.76 -13.05 7.20
CA LEU A 127 -8.95 -12.95 6.35
C LEU A 127 -10.05 -12.03 6.90
N PRO A 128 -10.42 -12.07 8.20
CA PRO A 128 -11.46 -11.17 8.72
C PRO A 128 -11.10 -9.69 8.55
N LYS A 129 -9.84 -9.33 8.87
CA LYS A 129 -9.32 -7.97 8.72
C LYS A 129 -9.30 -7.53 7.25
N MET A 130 -8.87 -8.41 6.34
CA MET A 130 -8.81 -8.08 4.91
C MET A 130 -10.20 -7.95 4.28
N LYS A 131 -11.18 -8.71 4.78
CA LYS A 131 -12.58 -8.59 4.41
C LYS A 131 -13.17 -7.26 4.88
N GLU A 132 -12.92 -6.88 6.14
CA GLU A 132 -13.33 -5.57 6.69
C GLU A 132 -12.72 -4.39 5.91
N GLN A 133 -11.51 -4.57 5.39
CA GLN A 133 -10.83 -3.60 4.54
C GLN A 133 -11.26 -3.65 3.06
N GLU A 134 -12.28 -4.43 2.72
CA GLU A 134 -12.82 -4.60 1.37
C GLU A 134 -11.79 -5.07 0.33
N ARG A 135 -10.75 -5.80 0.75
CA ARG A 135 -9.68 -6.30 -0.14
C ARG A 135 -9.98 -7.69 -0.70
N ILE A 136 -10.75 -8.48 0.05
CA ILE A 136 -11.12 -9.84 -0.34
C ILE A 136 -12.61 -10.07 -0.11
N ILE A 137 -13.14 -11.08 -0.79
CA ILE A 137 -14.44 -11.66 -0.53
C ILE A 137 -14.24 -13.10 -0.09
N ILE A 138 -14.90 -13.47 1.00
CA ILE A 138 -14.98 -14.85 1.47
C ILE A 138 -16.37 -15.36 1.11
N THR A 139 -16.44 -16.44 0.35
CA THR A 139 -17.67 -17.07 -0.10
C THR A 139 -18.21 -18.04 0.95
N GLU A 140 -19.49 -18.41 0.83
CA GLU A 140 -20.16 -19.36 1.73
C GLU A 140 -19.54 -20.77 1.69
N ASN A 141 -18.95 -21.15 0.56
CA ASN A 141 -18.24 -22.42 0.39
C ASN A 141 -16.76 -22.36 0.85
N LEU A 142 -16.43 -21.45 1.76
CA LEU A 142 -15.09 -21.30 2.37
C LEU A 142 -13.97 -21.11 1.33
N LYS A 143 -14.22 -20.28 0.33
CA LYS A 143 -13.21 -19.82 -0.63
C LYS A 143 -12.99 -18.32 -0.50
N VAL A 144 -11.82 -17.87 -0.94
CA VAL A 144 -11.42 -16.46 -0.91
C VAL A 144 -10.98 -15.99 -2.29
N TYR A 145 -11.36 -14.77 -2.66
CA TYR A 145 -10.86 -14.10 -3.86
C TYR A 145 -10.71 -12.59 -3.63
N LEU A 146 -9.86 -11.95 -4.43
CA LEU A 146 -9.58 -10.52 -4.37
C LEU A 146 -10.76 -9.70 -4.91
N THR A 147 -11.04 -8.57 -4.27
CA THR A 147 -11.91 -7.52 -4.82
C THR A 147 -11.15 -6.71 -5.87
N LYS A 148 -11.83 -5.81 -6.61
CA LYS A 148 -11.14 -4.87 -7.51
C LYS A 148 -10.06 -4.02 -6.79
N PRO A 149 -10.33 -3.42 -5.60
CA PRO A 149 -9.28 -2.81 -4.79
C PRO A 149 -8.17 -3.79 -4.39
N GLY A 150 -8.53 -4.99 -3.95
CA GLY A 150 -7.57 -6.04 -3.56
C GLY A 150 -6.62 -6.44 -4.69
N MET A 151 -7.12 -6.54 -5.92
CA MET A 151 -6.30 -6.84 -7.10
C MET A 151 -5.27 -5.75 -7.37
N LYS A 152 -5.67 -4.48 -7.37
CA LYS A 152 -4.72 -3.35 -7.56
C LYS A 152 -3.63 -3.35 -6.50
N ILE A 153 -4.01 -3.65 -5.26
CA ILE A 153 -3.09 -3.77 -4.12
C ILE A 153 -2.14 -4.96 -4.31
N ALA A 154 -2.65 -6.11 -4.75
CA ALA A 154 -1.85 -7.30 -5.02
C ALA A 154 -0.86 -7.08 -6.17
N GLU A 155 -1.26 -6.41 -7.24
CA GLU A 155 -0.40 -6.02 -8.36
C GLU A 155 0.70 -5.05 -7.92
N GLY A 156 0.36 -4.06 -7.10
CA GLY A 156 1.33 -3.13 -6.50
C GLY A 156 2.36 -3.85 -5.63
N ALA A 157 1.89 -4.78 -4.79
CA ALA A 157 2.74 -5.62 -3.97
C ALA A 157 3.69 -6.47 -4.82
N LYS A 158 3.14 -7.17 -5.81
CA LYS A 158 3.88 -8.07 -6.67
C LYS A 158 5.04 -7.34 -7.37
N LYS A 159 4.78 -6.17 -7.97
CA LYS A 159 5.83 -5.35 -8.59
C LYS A 159 6.88 -4.81 -7.62
N MET A 160 6.53 -4.69 -6.33
CA MET A 160 7.44 -4.14 -5.31
C MET A 160 8.44 -5.19 -4.83
N TYR A 161 8.03 -6.47 -4.80
CA TYR A 161 8.80 -7.57 -4.22
C TYR A 161 9.29 -8.62 -5.24
N GLU A 162 8.80 -8.60 -6.47
CA GLU A 162 9.38 -9.27 -7.65
C GLU A 162 10.19 -8.30 -8.50
#